data_AF-A0A838SZ50-F1
#
_entry.id   AF-A0A838SZ50-F1
#
_cell.length_a   1.000
_cell.length_b   1.000
_cell.length_c   1.000
_cell.angle_alpha   90.00
_cell.angle_beta   90.00
_cell.angle_gamma   90.00
#
_symmetry.space_group_name_H-M   'P 1'
#
loop_
_entity.id
_entity.type
_entity.pdbx_description
1 polymer ?
#
loop_
_entity_poly.entity_id
_entity_poly.type
_entity_poly.pdbx_seq_one_letter_code
_entity_poly.pdbx_strand_id
1 'polypeptide(L)'
;MADFGVIQHSIGTVEVDEKTYNVSLRLAYDGIEYIGRLWFADASTDTIGIPDHGAIPGRSVEEALEHARRFTADDLKRRCHRALAEKRRYIRLRRATEDILVNIKYMNRVGVNMRGGMLDAEGASQELDLIRRQIEEIVKTLPSHAGIEG
;
A
#
# COMPACT_ATOMS: atom_id res chain seq x y z
N MET A 1 -0.33 -3.92 -10.08
CA MET A 1 1.06 -3.48 -9.83
C MET A 1 1.90 -4.73 -9.79
N ALA A 2 2.93 -4.81 -10.64
CA ALA A 2 3.69 -6.04 -10.81
C ALA A 2 4.45 -6.39 -9.54
N ASP A 3 4.20 -7.59 -9.03
CA ASP A 3 4.80 -8.19 -7.85
C ASP A 3 6.17 -8.80 -8.21
N PHE A 4 7.04 -8.00 -8.83
CA PHE A 4 8.42 -8.41 -9.08
C PHE A 4 9.22 -8.27 -7.79
N GLY A 5 9.20 -9.33 -6.98
CA GLY A 5 10.27 -9.69 -6.06
C GLY A 5 10.67 -8.63 -5.04
N VAL A 6 9.71 -7.94 -4.41
CA VAL A 6 10.03 -7.06 -3.29
C VAL A 6 10.47 -7.91 -2.10
N ILE A 7 11.76 -7.93 -1.82
CA ILE A 7 12.29 -8.61 -0.64
C ILE A 7 11.97 -7.73 0.56
N GLN A 8 11.24 -8.29 1.53
CA GLN A 8 10.84 -7.60 2.75
C GLN A 8 11.60 -8.15 3.95
N HIS A 9 12.27 -7.27 4.70
CA HIS A 9 12.99 -7.63 5.91
C HIS A 9 12.48 -6.84 7.11
N SER A 10 12.25 -7.52 8.23
CA SER A 10 11.90 -6.83 9.49
C SER A 10 13.08 -6.00 10.00
N ILE A 11 12.80 -4.75 10.38
CA ILE A 11 13.77 -3.82 10.99
C ILE A 11 13.50 -3.66 12.47
N GLY A 12 12.23 -3.57 12.87
CA GLY A 12 11.84 -3.42 14.27
C GLY A 12 10.42 -2.89 14.41
N THR A 13 10.15 -2.21 15.52
CA THR A 13 8.88 -1.53 15.80
C THR A 13 9.11 -0.08 16.19
N VAL A 14 8.11 0.77 15.97
CA VAL A 14 8.13 2.17 16.39
C VAL A 14 6.77 2.61 16.89
N GLU A 15 6.76 3.40 17.96
CA GLU A 15 5.54 3.98 18.53
C GLU A 15 5.39 5.44 18.07
N VAL A 16 4.25 5.77 17.47
CA VAL A 16 3.92 7.08 16.91
C VAL A 16 2.44 7.37 17.14
N ASP A 17 2.11 8.52 17.72
CA ASP A 17 0.73 8.94 18.03
C ASP A 17 -0.07 7.83 18.76
N GLU A 18 0.52 7.26 19.82
CA GLU A 18 -0.05 6.15 20.65
C GLU A 18 -0.30 4.84 19.90
N LYS A 19 0.20 4.72 18.66
CA LYS A 19 0.10 3.52 17.84
C LYS A 19 1.46 2.89 17.63
N THR A 20 1.49 1.56 17.66
CA THR A 20 2.68 0.77 17.33
C THR A 20 2.67 0.38 15.86
N TYR A 21 3.77 0.63 15.17
CA TYR A 21 3.99 0.24 13.78
C TYR A 21 5.13 -0.77 13.69
N ASN A 22 4.88 -1.87 12.98
CA ASN A 22 5.92 -2.76 12.51
C ASN A 22 6.68 -2.08 11.36
N VAL A 23 8.00 -2.03 11.48
CA VAL A 23 8.90 -1.42 10.49
C VAL A 23 9.59 -2.53 9.71
N SER A 24 9.44 -2.50 8.39
CA SER A 24 10.17 -3.39 7.48
C SER A 24 10.87 -2.60 6.39
N LEU A 25 11.97 -3.13 5.87
CA LEU A 25 12.65 -2.62 4.69
C LEU A 25 12.18 -3.43 3.49
N ARG A 26 11.68 -2.73 2.46
CA ARG A 26 11.32 -3.30 1.16
C ARG A 26 12.36 -2.89 0.14
N LEU A 27 12.96 -3.86 -0.55
CA LEU A 27 14.05 -3.64 -1.49
C LEU A 27 13.61 -3.94 -2.92
N ALA A 28 14.08 -3.12 -3.85
CA ALA A 28 14.05 -3.38 -5.28
C ALA A 28 15.44 -3.08 -5.87
N TYR A 29 15.86 -3.84 -6.89
CA TYR A 29 17.08 -3.56 -7.63
C TYR A 29 16.75 -2.73 -8.86
N ASP A 30 17.43 -1.59 -9.06
CA ASP A 30 17.13 -0.66 -10.16
C ASP A 30 17.99 -0.89 -11.42
N GLY A 31 18.87 -1.90 -11.39
CA GLY A 31 19.84 -2.18 -12.45
C GLY A 31 21.25 -1.67 -12.15
N ILE A 32 21.41 -0.88 -11.09
CA ILE A 32 22.70 -0.34 -10.61
C ILE A 32 22.90 -0.73 -9.15
N GLU A 33 21.95 -0.40 -8.27
CA GLU A 33 22.01 -0.67 -6.84
C GLU A 33 20.65 -1.16 -6.27
N TYR A 34 20.66 -1.63 -5.02
CA TYR A 34 19.44 -1.91 -4.29
C TYR A 34 18.89 -0.62 -3.67
N ILE A 35 17.64 -0.31 -3.99
CA ILE A 35 16.89 0.80 -3.43
C ILE A 35 15.90 0.28 -2.41
N GLY A 36 16.19 0.53 -1.15
CA GLY A 36 15.33 0.22 -0.01
C GLY A 36 14.36 1.35 0.33
N ARG A 37 13.16 0.99 0.78
CA ARG A 37 12.20 1.91 1.42
C ARG A 37 11.68 1.28 2.69
N LEU A 38 11.63 2.05 3.78
CA LEU A 38 10.94 1.59 4.98
C LEU A 38 9.44 1.46 4.70
N TRP A 39 8.80 0.57 5.44
CA TRP A 39 7.39 0.27 5.32
C TRP A 39 6.81 0.13 6.73
N PHE A 40 5.86 1.00 7.06
CA PHE A 40 5.25 1.12 8.38
C PHE A 40 3.84 0.48 8.37
N ALA A 41 3.69 -0.70 8.96
CA ALA A 41 2.41 -1.37 9.09
C ALA A 41 1.87 -1.22 10.51
N ASP A 42 0.63 -0.75 10.67
CA ASP A 42 0.00 -0.64 11.99
C ASP A 42 -0.11 -2.05 12.61
N ALA A 43 0.51 -2.25 13.77
CA ALA A 43 0.58 -3.57 14.40
C ALA A 43 -0.79 -4.08 14.90
N SER A 44 -1.77 -3.18 15.04
CA SER A 44 -3.12 -3.50 15.54
C SER A 44 -4.13 -3.81 14.43
N THR A 45 -3.80 -3.56 13.17
CA THR A 45 -4.72 -3.73 12.04
C THR A 45 -4.06 -4.47 10.89
N ASP A 46 -4.83 -5.26 10.13
CA ASP A 46 -4.35 -5.91 8.91
C ASP A 46 -4.29 -4.92 7.71
N THR A 47 -4.02 -3.65 7.98
CA THR A 47 -3.99 -2.61 6.95
C THR A 47 -2.69 -2.66 6.16
N ILE A 48 -2.81 -2.33 4.86
CA ILE A 48 -1.65 -2.16 3.99
C ILE A 48 -0.79 -1.03 4.57
N GLY A 49 0.43 -1.37 4.98
CA GLY A 49 1.37 -0.41 5.56
C GLY A 49 1.72 0.74 4.62
N ILE A 50 2.48 1.70 5.16
CA ILE A 50 2.75 2.98 4.51
C ILE A 50 4.23 3.00 4.13
N PRO A 51 4.57 3.19 2.84
CA PRO A 51 5.97 3.34 2.44
C PRO A 51 6.54 4.67 2.96
N ASP A 52 7.79 4.62 3.37
CA ASP A 52 8.64 5.80 3.51
C ASP A 52 9.05 6.32 2.12
N HIS A 53 9.16 7.64 2.03
CA HIS A 53 9.65 8.32 0.83
C HIS A 53 11.18 8.40 0.80
N GLY A 54 11.85 8.27 1.96
CA GLY A 54 13.30 8.25 2.05
C GLY A 54 13.89 6.94 1.54
N ALA A 55 14.63 6.99 0.42
CA ALA A 55 15.39 5.86 -0.09
C ALA A 55 16.53 5.46 0.86
N ILE A 56 16.86 4.18 0.86
CA ILE A 56 17.99 3.58 1.58
C ILE A 56 18.79 2.81 0.53
N PRO A 57 19.82 3.43 -0.07
CA PRO A 57 20.62 2.76 -1.07
C PRO A 57 21.55 1.71 -0.44
N GLY A 58 21.89 0.69 -1.21
CA GLY A 58 22.93 -0.27 -0.89
C GLY A 58 23.38 -1.00 -2.14
N ARG A 59 24.68 -1.26 -2.28
CA ARG A 59 25.25 -2.04 -3.39
C ARG A 59 24.91 -3.53 -3.25
N SER A 60 24.54 -3.97 -2.05
CA SER A 60 23.92 -5.26 -1.76
C SER A 60 22.69 -5.11 -0.85
N VAL A 61 21.92 -6.20 -0.74
CA VAL A 61 20.81 -6.32 0.23
C VAL A 61 21.31 -6.12 1.66
N GLU A 62 22.44 -6.73 2.01
CA GLU A 62 23.05 -6.63 3.35
C GLU A 62 23.45 -5.20 3.69
N GLU A 63 24.03 -4.46 2.74
CA GLU A 63 24.43 -3.06 2.96
C GLU A 63 23.19 -2.17 3.19
N ALA A 64 22.14 -2.33 2.37
CA ALA A 64 20.89 -1.60 2.57
C ALA A 64 20.24 -1.94 3.92
N LEU A 65 20.32 -3.20 4.36
CA LEU A 65 19.85 -3.63 5.67
C LEU A 65 20.67 -3.03 6.81
N GLU A 66 21.99 -2.97 6.67
CA GLU A 66 22.86 -2.34 7.66
C GLU A 66 22.54 -0.85 7.79
N HIS A 67 22.36 -0.14 6.68
CA HIS A 67 21.91 1.24 6.68
C HIS A 67 20.56 1.40 7.39
N ALA A 68 19.59 0.52 7.11
CA ALA A 68 18.28 0.56 7.75
C ALA A 68 18.35 0.26 9.26
N ARG A 69 19.21 -0.67 9.69
CA ARG A 69 19.38 -1.05 11.11
C ARG A 69 20.10 0.00 11.93
N ARG A 70 20.85 0.92 11.30
CA ARG A 70 21.50 2.05 11.97
C ARG A 70 20.53 3.18 12.36
N PHE A 71 19.29 3.17 11.86
CA PHE A 71 18.30 4.17 12.28
C PHE A 71 17.98 4.01 13.77
N THR A 72 18.06 5.12 14.49
CA THR A 72 17.61 5.18 15.87
C THR A 72 16.08 5.15 15.94
N ALA A 73 15.52 4.90 17.12
CA ALA A 73 14.08 4.98 17.33
C ALA A 73 13.52 6.36 16.91
N ASP A 74 14.24 7.45 17.16
CA ASP A 74 13.83 8.79 16.78
C ASP A 74 13.87 9.03 15.27
N ASP A 75 14.83 8.42 14.55
CA ASP A 75 14.85 8.45 13.09
C ASP A 75 13.63 7.75 12.51
N LEU A 76 13.31 6.57 13.04
CA LEU A 76 12.14 5.80 12.62
C LEU A 76 10.85 6.56 12.93
N LYS A 77 10.74 7.20 14.10
CA LYS A 77 9.59 8.06 14.45
C LYS A 77 9.43 9.22 13.49
N ARG A 78 10.50 9.96 13.19
CA ARG A 78 10.47 11.08 12.24
C ARG A 78 10.06 10.64 10.83
N ARG A 79 10.61 9.53 10.34
CA ARG A 79 10.27 8.97 9.03
C ARG A 79 8.82 8.48 8.99
N CYS A 80 8.36 7.80 10.04
CA CYS A 80 6.97 7.35 10.16
C CYS A 80 5.99 8.53 10.20
N HIS A 81 6.27 9.57 11.00
CA HIS A 81 5.46 10.80 11.01
C HIS A 81 5.36 11.44 9.64
N ARG A 82 6.46 11.51 8.88
CA ARG A 82 6.48 12.06 7.52
C ARG A 82 5.60 11.23 6.58
N ALA A 83 5.77 9.91 6.59
CA ALA A 83 4.96 8.98 5.80
C ALA A 83 3.47 9.08 6.15
N LEU A 84 3.13 9.21 7.44
CA LEU A 84 1.76 9.41 7.92
C LEU A 84 1.20 10.78 7.54
N ALA A 85 1.99 11.85 7.63
CA ALA A 85 1.58 13.19 7.22
C ALA A 85 1.27 13.24 5.72
N GLU A 86 2.10 12.61 4.90
CA GLU A 86 1.88 12.50 3.45
C GLU A 86 0.68 11.61 3.12
N LYS A 87 0.48 10.49 3.85
CA LYS A 87 -0.74 9.68 3.75
C LYS A 87 -2.00 10.51 4.06
N ARG A 88 -1.95 11.38 5.08
CA ARG A 88 -3.07 12.27 5.43
C ARG A 88 -3.29 13.36 4.38
N ARG A 89 -2.22 13.85 3.76
CA ARG A 89 -2.26 14.95 2.80
C ARG A 89 -3.18 14.66 1.60
N TYR A 90 -3.07 13.48 1.00
CA TYR A 90 -3.87 13.12 -0.20
C TYR A 90 -4.96 12.09 0.10
N ILE A 91 -5.68 12.26 1.23
CA ILE A 91 -6.62 11.26 1.75
C ILE A 91 -7.77 10.96 0.78
N ARG A 92 -8.28 11.94 0.03
CA ARG A 92 -9.40 11.75 -0.92
C ARG A 92 -9.02 10.84 -2.08
N LEU A 93 -7.88 11.12 -2.73
CA LEU A 93 -7.38 10.30 -3.82
C LEU A 93 -7.08 8.87 -3.35
N ARG A 94 -6.56 8.76 -2.12
CA ARG A 94 -6.31 7.47 -1.49
C ARG A 94 -7.60 6.68 -1.22
N ARG A 95 -8.62 7.31 -0.62
CA ARG A 95 -9.93 6.69 -0.40
C ARG A 95 -10.52 6.18 -1.71
N ALA A 96 -10.52 7.01 -2.74
CA ALA A 96 -10.98 6.60 -4.07
C ALA A 96 -10.21 5.38 -4.63
N THR A 97 -8.90 5.31 -4.38
CA THR A 97 -8.07 4.15 -4.77
C THR A 97 -8.42 2.89 -3.96
N GLU A 98 -8.63 3.04 -2.65
CA GLU A 98 -9.03 1.95 -1.74
C GLU A 98 -10.41 1.40 -2.15
N ASP A 99 -11.37 2.27 -2.48
CA ASP A 99 -12.70 1.89 -2.95
C ASP A 99 -12.64 1.11 -4.27
N ILE A 100 -11.81 1.56 -5.24
CA ILE A 100 -11.58 0.81 -6.49
C ILE A 100 -10.99 -0.58 -6.20
N LEU A 101 -10.03 -0.69 -5.27
CA LEU A 101 -9.44 -1.98 -4.92
C LEU A 101 -10.46 -2.93 -4.29
N VAL A 102 -11.35 -2.42 -3.42
CA VAL A 102 -12.46 -3.21 -2.86
C VAL A 102 -13.37 -3.72 -3.97
N ASN A 103 -13.74 -2.85 -4.92
CA ASN A 103 -14.56 -3.22 -6.07
C ASN A 103 -13.90 -4.29 -6.94
N ILE A 104 -12.59 -4.19 -7.22
CA ILE A 104 -11.84 -5.22 -7.97
C ILE A 104 -11.81 -6.56 -7.23
N LYS A 105 -11.59 -6.55 -5.90
CA LYS A 105 -11.60 -7.77 -5.09
C LYS A 105 -12.98 -8.44 -5.12
N TYR A 106 -14.04 -7.64 -5.02
CA TYR A 106 -15.40 -8.14 -5.09
C TYR A 106 -15.73 -8.68 -6.49
N MET A 107 -15.33 -7.99 -7.55
CA MET A 107 -15.44 -8.45 -8.94
C MET A 107 -14.78 -9.83 -9.14
N ASN A 108 -13.58 -10.02 -8.60
CA ASN A 108 -12.91 -11.33 -8.61
C ASN A 108 -13.70 -12.39 -7.84
N ARG A 109 -14.29 -12.05 -6.69
CA ARG A 109 -15.13 -12.97 -5.91
C ARG A 109 -16.37 -13.41 -6.70
N VAL A 110 -17.04 -12.49 -7.39
CA VAL A 110 -18.18 -12.78 -8.27
C VAL A 110 -17.76 -13.78 -9.36
N GLY A 111 -16.63 -13.53 -10.05
CA GLY A 111 -16.11 -14.42 -11.08
C GLY A 111 -15.69 -15.81 -10.56
N VAL A 112 -15.21 -15.91 -9.32
CA VAL A 112 -14.91 -17.20 -8.67
C VAL A 112 -16.20 -17.94 -8.31
N ASN A 113 -17.18 -17.27 -7.71
CA ASN A 113 -18.45 -17.87 -7.32
C ASN A 113 -19.25 -18.38 -8.53
N MET A 114 -19.27 -17.60 -9.63
CA MET A 114 -19.89 -18.02 -10.89
C MET A 114 -19.23 -19.30 -11.44
N ARG A 115 -17.90 -19.35 -11.51
CA ARG A 115 -17.17 -20.55 -11.94
C ARG A 115 -17.40 -21.76 -11.02
N GLY A 116 -17.63 -21.51 -9.73
CA GLY A 116 -17.96 -22.55 -8.75
C GLY A 116 -19.42 -22.99 -8.76
N GLY A 117 -20.27 -22.43 -9.63
CA GLY A 117 -21.71 -22.75 -9.70
C GLY A 117 -22.53 -22.22 -8.52
N MET A 118 -21.96 -21.35 -7.69
CA MET A 118 -22.63 -20.72 -6.54
C MET A 118 -23.44 -19.48 -6.93
N LEU A 119 -23.25 -18.99 -8.16
CA LEU A 119 -23.95 -17.86 -8.74
C LEU A 119 -24.22 -18.18 -10.22
N ASP A 120 -25.45 -17.95 -10.68
CA ASP A 120 -25.78 -18.12 -12.09
C ASP A 120 -25.19 -17.00 -12.96
N ALA A 121 -25.12 -17.24 -14.26
CA ALA A 121 -24.46 -16.33 -15.19
C ALA A 121 -25.18 -14.97 -15.31
N GLU A 122 -26.50 -14.93 -15.14
CA GLU A 122 -27.29 -13.70 -15.25
C GLU A 122 -27.07 -12.82 -14.01
N GLY A 123 -27.18 -13.40 -12.81
CA GLY A 123 -26.86 -12.74 -11.56
C GLY A 123 -25.41 -12.25 -11.49
N ALA A 124 -24.46 -13.06 -11.97
CA ALA A 124 -23.07 -12.65 -12.08
C ALA A 124 -22.88 -11.46 -13.03
N SER A 125 -23.55 -11.45 -14.19
CA SER A 125 -23.47 -10.34 -15.14
C SER A 125 -24.01 -9.03 -14.54
N GLN A 126 -25.13 -9.09 -13.81
CA GLN A 126 -25.72 -7.91 -13.18
C GLN A 126 -24.80 -7.33 -12.10
N GLU A 127 -24.21 -8.18 -11.25
CA GLU A 127 -23.23 -7.77 -10.24
C GLU A 127 -21.98 -7.15 -10.88
N LEU A 128 -21.44 -7.77 -11.94
CA LEU A 128 -20.27 -7.23 -12.65
C LEU A 128 -20.57 -5.86 -13.28
N ASP A 129 -21.76 -5.67 -13.86
CA ASP A 129 -22.18 -4.39 -14.42
C ASP A 129 -22.34 -3.30 -13.35
N LEU A 130 -22.88 -3.64 -12.18
CA LEU A 130 -22.98 -2.72 -11.04
C LEU A 130 -21.59 -2.26 -10.59
N ILE A 131 -20.66 -3.21 -10.38
CA ILE A 131 -19.29 -2.92 -9.94
C ILE A 131 -18.57 -2.05 -10.97
N ARG A 132 -18.74 -2.36 -12.27
CA ARG A 132 -18.18 -1.57 -13.37
C ARG A 132 -18.64 -0.11 -13.27
N ARG A 133 -19.94 0.14 -13.11
CA ARG A 133 -20.48 1.51 -12.97
C ARG A 133 -19.92 2.23 -11.77
N GLN A 134 -19.80 1.55 -10.63
CA GLN A 134 -19.21 2.14 -9.41
C GLN A 134 -17.74 2.53 -9.63
N ILE A 135 -16.94 1.67 -10.28
CA ILE A 135 -15.55 2.01 -10.64
C ILE A 135 -15.52 3.21 -11.59
N GLU A 136 -16.36 3.23 -12.62
CA GLU A 136 -16.44 4.36 -13.57
C GLU A 136 -16.82 5.68 -12.87
N GLU A 137 -17.73 5.65 -11.89
CA GLU A 137 -18.09 6.81 -11.08
C GLU A 137 -16.93 7.31 -10.23
N ILE A 138 -16.21 6.42 -9.54
CA ILE A 138 -15.03 6.79 -8.75
C ILE A 138 -13.96 7.39 -9.66
N VAL A 139 -13.71 6.80 -10.84
CA VAL A 139 -12.72 7.31 -11.79
C VAL A 139 -13.04 8.73 -12.26
N LYS A 140 -14.32 9.05 -12.47
CA LYS A 140 -14.77 10.41 -12.85
C LYS A 140 -14.45 11.46 -11.79
N THR A 141 -14.36 11.10 -10.52
CA THR A 141 -14.02 12.05 -9.44
C THR A 141 -12.52 12.22 -9.24
N LEU A 142 -11.67 11.31 -9.72
CA LEU A 142 -10.22 11.36 -9.49
C LEU A 142 -9.55 12.68 -9.94
N PRO A 143 -9.88 13.28 -11.11
CA PRO A 143 -9.27 14.54 -11.52
C PRO A 143 -9.51 15.70 -10.54
N SER A 144 -10.65 15.70 -9.82
CA SER A 144 -10.97 16.73 -8.83
C SER A 144 -10.31 16.48 -7.47
N HIS A 145 -9.54 15.41 -7.33
CA HIS A 145 -8.78 15.06 -6.12
C HIS A 145 -7.27 15.02 -6.36
N ALA A 146 -6.83 15.02 -7.62
CA ALA A 146 -5.42 14.93 -7.98
C ALA A 146 -4.64 16.16 -7.47
N GLY A 147 -3.63 15.91 -6.62
CA GLY A 147 -2.76 16.96 -6.07
C GLY A 147 -3.42 17.88 -5.03
N ILE A 148 -4.68 17.62 -4.64
CA ILE A 148 -5.37 18.43 -3.63
C ILE A 148 -5.06 17.88 -2.25
N GLU A 149 -4.54 18.75 -1.38
CA GLU A 149 -4.36 18.45 0.04
C GLU A 149 -5.71 18.56 0.78
N GLY A 150 -6.10 17.56 1.59
CA GLY A 150 -7.30 17.64 2.45
C GLY A 150 -8.14 16.39 2.59
#